data_AF-A0A7S3PY12-F1
#
_entry.id   AF-A0A7S3PY12-F1
#
_cell.length_a   1.000
_cell.length_b   1.000
_cell.length_c   1.000
_cell.angle_alpha   90.00
_cell.angle_beta   90.00
_cell.angle_gamma   90.00
#
_symmetry.space_group_name_H-M   'P 1'
#
loop_
_entity.id
_entity.type
_entity.pdbx_description
1 polymer ?
#
loop_
_entity_poly.entity_id
_entity_poly.type
_entity_poly.pdbx_seq_one_letter_code
_entity_poly.pdbx_strand_id
1 'polypeptide(L)'
;LILFVFEWGDHKLDKPPFISTLQFSTFISQPTGIPISTTSIRRVTMKVFSSYFLTILSVFYVESVASCVNDSSYEWNLVFNPANKGSCSWLTKNGKKKAGRIATYCTTAEIAAKCTLACGLCPTAAPVITPVAAPVTAPVIAPVTIPVTAAPAATPPVAPTPCPTEITVAPDITTFTFVNNNGKTQSCNFISQNDKKAAIRRATWCGVAVIKLNCPTACQVCETPVDCADSATHTFLLENGKTANCLWFNKNKNESTNTERKAKYCLREGEKCPVACSICPT
;
A
#
# COMPACT_ATOMS: atom_id res chain seq x y z
N LEU A 1 -9.13 -17.64 -26.89
CA LEU A 1 -7.90 -16.88 -26.55
C LEU A 1 -8.15 -15.43 -26.98
N ILE A 2 -8.40 -14.52 -26.04
CA ILE A 2 -8.63 -13.10 -26.38
C ILE A 2 -7.31 -12.38 -26.16
N LEU A 3 -6.66 -11.98 -27.26
CA LEU A 3 -5.47 -11.15 -27.22
C LEU A 3 -5.91 -9.68 -27.21
N PHE A 4 -5.53 -8.96 -26.17
CA PHE A 4 -5.64 -7.51 -26.12
C PHE A 4 -4.34 -6.92 -26.66
N VAL A 5 -4.41 -6.25 -27.80
CA VAL A 5 -3.34 -5.41 -28.32
C VAL A 5 -3.70 -3.97 -27.98
N PHE A 6 -2.87 -3.32 -27.18
CA PHE A 6 -2.97 -1.88 -26.92
C PHE A 6 -1.97 -1.17 -27.83
N GLU A 7 -2.48 -0.42 -28.80
CA GLU A 7 -1.70 0.46 -29.65
C GLU A 7 -1.78 1.88 -29.07
N TRP A 8 -0.64 2.45 -28.67
CA TRP A 8 -0.56 3.84 -28.22
C TRP A 8 -0.22 4.72 -29.42
N GLY A 9 -1.21 5.48 -29.90
CA GLY A 9 -0.98 6.53 -30.89
C GLY A 9 -0.52 7.82 -30.21
N ASP A 10 0.64 8.33 -30.61
CA ASP A 10 1.14 9.66 -30.25
C ASP A 10 0.23 10.75 -30.81
N HIS A 11 -0.50 11.45 -29.93
CA HIS A 11 -1.24 12.66 -30.27
C HIS A 11 -0.76 13.84 -29.42
N LYS A 12 -0.19 14.84 -30.11
CA LYS A 12 -0.03 16.21 -29.59
C LYS A 12 -1.41 16.80 -29.31
N LEU A 13 -1.61 17.29 -28.08
CA LEU A 13 -2.86 17.90 -27.63
C LEU A 13 -2.67 19.40 -27.37
N ASP A 14 -3.37 20.21 -28.17
CA ASP A 14 -3.84 21.54 -27.76
C ASP A 14 -5.38 21.47 -27.63
N LYS A 15 -5.87 21.65 -26.38
CA LYS A 15 -7.24 22.02 -25.96
C LYS A 15 -8.40 20.98 -26.02
N PRO A 16 -9.47 21.17 -25.19
CA PRO A 16 -9.99 20.09 -24.32
C PRO A 16 -11.47 19.71 -24.62
N PRO A 17 -12.17 18.92 -23.77
CA PRO A 17 -12.66 17.59 -24.12
C PRO A 17 -14.17 17.56 -24.46
N PHE A 18 -14.53 16.80 -25.50
CA PHE A 18 -15.90 16.37 -25.74
C PHE A 18 -16.13 14.95 -25.19
N ILE A 19 -17.30 14.78 -24.60
CA ILE A 19 -17.86 13.57 -23.99
C ILE A 19 -17.78 12.41 -24.98
N SER A 20 -17.04 11.34 -24.62
CA SER A 20 -16.97 10.11 -25.43
C SER A 20 -18.00 9.09 -24.96
N THR A 21 -18.97 8.85 -25.83
CA THR A 21 -19.90 7.72 -25.81
C THR A 21 -19.12 6.46 -26.20
N LEU A 22 -19.04 5.47 -25.29
CA LEU A 22 -18.45 4.17 -25.58
C LEU A 22 -19.43 3.33 -26.43
N GLN A 23 -19.11 3.12 -27.70
CA GLN A 23 -19.73 2.09 -28.52
C GLN A 23 -18.91 0.81 -28.45
N PHE A 24 -19.54 -0.29 -28.05
CA PHE A 24 -18.97 -1.63 -28.13
C PHE A 24 -19.37 -2.26 -29.46
N SER A 25 -18.39 -2.41 -30.36
CA SER A 25 -18.54 -3.20 -31.58
C SER A 25 -17.82 -4.53 -31.39
N THR A 26 -18.60 -5.61 -31.23
CA THR A 26 -18.08 -6.99 -31.27
C THR A 26 -17.76 -7.38 -32.71
N PHE A 27 -16.47 -7.47 -33.04
CA PHE A 27 -16.00 -8.08 -34.27
C PHE A 27 -15.86 -9.60 -34.07
N ILE A 28 -16.70 -10.37 -34.75
CA ILE A 28 -16.53 -11.81 -34.91
C ILE A 28 -15.65 -12.02 -36.14
N SER A 29 -14.39 -12.38 -35.94
CA SER A 29 -13.50 -12.79 -37.03
C SER A 29 -13.80 -14.24 -37.43
N GLN A 30 -14.30 -14.45 -38.64
CA GLN A 30 -14.32 -15.78 -39.28
C GLN A 30 -13.07 -15.99 -40.15
N PRO A 31 -12.57 -17.23 -40.26
CA PRO A 31 -11.41 -17.55 -41.09
C PRO A 31 -11.76 -17.55 -42.58
N THR A 32 -10.75 -17.19 -43.35
CA THR A 32 -10.73 -16.91 -44.78
C THR A 32 -11.22 -18.03 -45.69
N GLY A 33 -11.99 -17.65 -46.71
CA GLY A 33 -11.76 -18.13 -48.08
C GLY A 33 -12.89 -18.88 -48.77
N ILE A 34 -13.93 -18.18 -49.24
CA ILE A 34 -14.76 -18.57 -50.40
C ILE A 34 -15.30 -17.28 -51.08
N PRO A 35 -15.21 -17.11 -52.41
CA PRO A 35 -15.79 -15.95 -53.09
C PRO A 35 -17.31 -16.15 -53.24
N ILE A 36 -18.11 -15.24 -52.70
CA ILE A 36 -19.56 -15.24 -52.90
C ILE A 36 -20.04 -13.91 -53.46
N SER A 37 -20.80 -14.07 -54.54
CA SER A 37 -21.48 -13.11 -55.38
C SER A 37 -22.36 -12.13 -54.60
N THR A 38 -22.37 -10.87 -55.05
CA THR A 38 -23.17 -9.77 -54.50
C THR A 38 -24.66 -10.07 -54.63
N THR A 39 -25.36 -10.24 -53.50
CA THR A 39 -26.83 -10.27 -53.47
C THR A 39 -27.40 -9.38 -52.36
N SER A 40 -28.06 -8.32 -52.83
CA SER A 40 -29.19 -7.57 -52.29
C SER A 40 -29.61 -7.80 -50.82
N ILE A 41 -29.42 -6.76 -50.00
CA ILE A 41 -29.93 -6.67 -48.62
C ILE A 41 -31.45 -6.44 -48.67
N ARG A 42 -32.26 -7.48 -48.36
CA ARG A 42 -33.65 -7.29 -47.95
C ARG A 42 -33.72 -7.00 -46.45
N ARG A 43 -34.30 -5.85 -46.09
CA ARG A 43 -34.73 -5.53 -44.72
C ARG A 43 -35.77 -6.56 -44.28
N VAL A 44 -35.48 -7.36 -43.26
CA VAL A 44 -36.48 -8.13 -42.52
C VAL A 44 -36.85 -7.31 -41.29
N THR A 45 -38.05 -6.72 -41.31
CA THR A 45 -38.72 -6.18 -40.14
C THR A 45 -39.22 -7.35 -39.28
N MET A 46 -38.59 -7.60 -38.13
CA MET A 46 -39.12 -8.56 -37.16
C MET A 46 -40.30 -7.92 -36.42
N LYS A 47 -41.49 -8.52 -36.63
CA LYS A 47 -42.71 -8.24 -35.86
C LYS A 47 -42.57 -8.78 -34.44
N VAL A 48 -42.87 -7.92 -33.48
CA VAL A 48 -43.00 -8.20 -32.06
C VAL A 48 -44.18 -9.14 -31.83
N PHE A 49 -43.91 -10.38 -31.41
CA PHE A 49 -44.86 -11.24 -30.69
C PHE A 49 -44.37 -11.24 -29.24
N SER A 50 -44.93 -10.41 -28.35
CA SER A 50 -46.24 -10.56 -27.70
C SER A 50 -46.37 -11.89 -26.97
N SER A 51 -46.13 -11.81 -25.65
CA SER A 51 -46.78 -12.57 -24.59
C SER A 51 -46.63 -14.09 -24.65
N TYR A 52 -45.63 -14.66 -23.96
CA TYR A 52 -45.66 -15.97 -23.25
C TYR A 52 -44.24 -16.35 -22.78
N PHE A 53 -43.61 -15.61 -21.84
CA PHE A 53 -42.34 -16.05 -21.22
C PHE A 53 -42.09 -15.37 -19.86
N LEU A 54 -43.09 -15.38 -18.97
CA LEU A 54 -43.02 -14.65 -17.68
C LEU A 54 -43.17 -15.53 -16.42
N THR A 55 -42.80 -16.82 -16.46
CA THR A 55 -43.00 -17.68 -15.27
C THR A 55 -41.89 -18.66 -14.89
N ILE A 56 -40.69 -18.66 -15.47
CA ILE A 56 -39.59 -19.51 -14.95
C ILE A 56 -38.23 -18.83 -15.12
N LEU A 57 -37.95 -17.81 -14.32
CA LEU A 57 -36.58 -17.30 -14.14
C LEU A 57 -36.33 -16.85 -12.69
N SER A 58 -36.88 -17.58 -11.71
CA SER A 58 -36.34 -17.61 -10.35
C SER A 58 -35.28 -18.71 -10.28
N VAL A 59 -34.27 -18.64 -11.16
CA VAL A 59 -33.02 -19.35 -10.92
C VAL A 59 -32.39 -18.62 -9.75
N PHE A 60 -32.43 -19.25 -8.58
CA PHE A 60 -31.67 -18.85 -7.41
C PHE A 60 -30.21 -18.64 -7.86
N TYR A 61 -29.83 -17.38 -8.07
CA TYR A 61 -28.44 -16.98 -8.16
C TYR A 61 -27.90 -17.09 -6.74
N VAL A 62 -27.65 -18.32 -6.30
CA VAL A 62 -26.79 -18.58 -5.16
C VAL A 62 -25.43 -18.14 -5.66
N GLU A 63 -25.08 -16.88 -5.41
CA GLU A 63 -23.70 -16.43 -5.47
C GLU A 63 -22.92 -17.43 -4.62
N SER A 64 -22.19 -18.31 -5.30
CA SER A 64 -21.28 -19.20 -4.62
C SER A 64 -20.36 -18.29 -3.83
N VAL A 65 -20.48 -18.35 -2.50
CA VAL A 65 -19.56 -17.67 -1.59
C VAL A 65 -18.18 -18.14 -2.00
N ALA A 66 -17.48 -17.29 -2.76
CA ALA A 66 -16.19 -17.62 -3.32
C ALA A 66 -15.32 -18.01 -2.13
N SER A 67 -15.00 -19.30 -2.05
CA SER A 67 -14.24 -19.84 -0.93
C SER A 67 -12.93 -19.07 -0.90
N CYS A 68 -12.73 -18.29 0.16
CA CYS A 68 -11.60 -17.40 0.24
C CYS A 68 -10.34 -18.23 0.52
N VAL A 69 -9.66 -18.59 -0.55
CA VAL A 69 -8.51 -19.49 -0.55
C VAL A 69 -7.32 -18.76 -1.18
N ASN A 70 -6.15 -18.90 -0.56
CA ASN A 70 -4.91 -18.41 -1.14
C ASN A 70 -4.52 -19.24 -2.36
N ASP A 71 -4.06 -18.60 -3.42
CA ASP A 71 -3.44 -19.27 -4.57
C ASP A 71 -2.08 -19.85 -4.14
N SER A 72 -2.02 -21.18 -3.97
CA SER A 72 -0.81 -21.86 -3.49
C SER A 72 0.33 -21.86 -4.51
N SER A 73 0.03 -21.58 -5.78
CA SER A 73 1.02 -21.53 -6.87
C SER A 73 1.60 -20.13 -7.08
N TYR A 74 1.00 -19.10 -6.47
CA TYR A 74 1.42 -17.73 -6.66
C TYR A 74 2.68 -17.40 -5.87
N GLU A 75 3.71 -16.96 -6.58
CA GLU A 75 4.98 -16.52 -6.02
C GLU A 75 5.41 -15.16 -6.59
N TRP A 76 6.09 -14.35 -5.78
CA TRP A 76 6.62 -13.03 -6.18
C TRP A 76 8.04 -12.80 -5.66
N ASN A 77 8.77 -11.85 -6.23
CA ASN A 77 10.10 -11.46 -5.73
C ASN A 77 9.97 -10.56 -4.48
N LEU A 78 10.74 -10.83 -3.43
CA LEU A 78 10.73 -9.98 -2.24
C LEU A 78 11.50 -8.68 -2.50
N VAL A 79 10.87 -7.53 -2.19
CA VAL A 79 11.48 -6.18 -2.32
C VAL A 79 12.86 -6.06 -1.68
N PHE A 80 13.06 -6.62 -0.48
CA PHE A 80 14.33 -6.51 0.25
C PHE A 80 15.35 -7.60 -0.12
N ASN A 81 14.94 -8.62 -0.87
CA ASN A 81 15.83 -9.69 -1.30
C ASN A 81 15.24 -10.40 -2.53
N PRO A 82 15.51 -9.89 -3.74
CA PRO A 82 14.89 -10.40 -4.98
C PRO A 82 15.32 -11.81 -5.35
N ALA A 83 16.42 -12.34 -4.77
CA ALA A 83 16.82 -13.73 -4.94
C ALA A 83 15.87 -14.71 -4.23
N ASN A 84 15.06 -14.22 -3.29
CA ASN A 84 14.07 -15.01 -2.59
C ASN A 84 12.66 -14.74 -3.11
N LYS A 85 11.88 -15.82 -3.23
CA LYS A 85 10.46 -15.77 -3.57
C LYS A 85 9.59 -15.73 -2.32
N GLY A 86 8.58 -14.86 -2.32
CA GLY A 86 7.47 -14.87 -1.38
C GLY A 86 6.32 -15.68 -1.93
N SER A 87 5.59 -16.36 -1.04
CA SER A 87 4.33 -17.04 -1.33
C SER A 87 3.27 -16.63 -0.30
N CYS A 88 1.98 -16.91 -0.54
CA CYS A 88 0.92 -16.53 0.41
C CYS A 88 1.17 -17.11 1.82
N SER A 89 1.72 -18.33 1.91
CA SER A 89 2.11 -18.96 3.18
C SER A 89 3.27 -18.26 3.87
N TRP A 90 4.19 -17.63 3.12
CA TRP A 90 5.31 -16.89 3.69
C TRP A 90 4.84 -15.66 4.48
N LEU A 91 3.75 -15.00 4.07
CA LEU A 91 3.21 -13.83 4.78
C LEU A 91 2.87 -14.14 6.24
N THR A 92 2.34 -15.34 6.50
CA THR A 92 1.84 -15.75 7.83
C THR A 92 2.82 -16.62 8.61
N LYS A 93 3.84 -17.22 7.96
CA LYS A 93 4.78 -18.18 8.57
C LYS A 93 5.52 -17.69 9.81
N ASN A 94 5.77 -16.38 9.95
CA ASN A 94 6.48 -15.82 11.11
C ASN A 94 5.60 -14.79 11.83
N GLY A 95 5.05 -15.15 12.99
CA GLY A 95 4.14 -14.29 13.75
C GLY A 95 4.71 -12.90 14.08
N LYS A 96 6.01 -12.80 14.41
CA LYS A 96 6.67 -11.52 14.73
C LYS A 96 6.79 -10.60 13.52
N LYS A 97 6.92 -11.17 12.31
CA LYS A 97 7.06 -10.43 11.05
C LYS A 97 5.74 -10.32 10.27
N LYS A 98 4.68 -11.02 10.69
CA LYS A 98 3.39 -11.12 9.98
C LYS A 98 2.79 -9.75 9.72
N ALA A 99 2.65 -8.92 10.75
CA ALA A 99 2.05 -7.59 10.61
C ALA A 99 2.80 -6.72 9.60
N GLY A 100 4.14 -6.68 9.69
CA GLY A 100 4.97 -5.93 8.74
C GLY A 100 4.88 -6.47 7.31
N ARG A 101 4.90 -7.81 7.14
CA ARG A 101 4.75 -8.45 5.82
C ARG A 101 3.40 -8.14 5.18
N ILE A 102 2.31 -8.26 5.94
CA ILE A 102 0.97 -7.94 5.45
C ILE A 102 0.91 -6.45 5.06
N ALA A 103 1.39 -5.55 5.92
CA ALA A 103 1.38 -4.11 5.63
C ALA A 103 2.20 -3.74 4.38
N THR A 104 3.32 -4.41 4.13
CA THR A 104 4.17 -4.14 2.96
C THR A 104 3.64 -4.76 1.67
N TYR A 105 3.17 -6.00 1.69
CA TYR A 105 2.89 -6.76 0.46
C TYR A 105 1.40 -6.84 0.11
N CYS A 106 0.49 -6.77 1.08
CA CYS A 106 -0.95 -6.83 0.81
C CYS A 106 -1.53 -5.49 0.30
N THR A 107 -0.71 -4.45 0.18
CA THR A 107 -1.09 -3.18 -0.49
C THR A 107 -1.04 -3.30 -2.02
N THR A 108 -0.28 -4.27 -2.55
CA THR A 108 -0.25 -4.57 -3.98
C THR A 108 -1.51 -5.35 -4.37
N ALA A 109 -2.34 -4.78 -5.25
CA ALA A 109 -3.61 -5.36 -5.66
C ALA A 109 -3.51 -6.81 -6.16
N GLU A 110 -2.44 -7.14 -6.89
CA GLU A 110 -2.20 -8.49 -7.40
C GLU A 110 -1.96 -9.51 -6.27
N ILE A 111 -1.08 -9.18 -5.32
CA ILE A 111 -0.79 -10.04 -4.16
C ILE A 111 -2.04 -10.15 -3.28
N ALA A 112 -2.77 -9.04 -3.06
CA ALA A 112 -4.01 -9.03 -2.30
C ALA A 112 -5.09 -9.95 -2.92
N ALA A 113 -5.22 -9.94 -4.25
CA ALA A 113 -6.18 -10.77 -4.98
C ALA A 113 -5.81 -12.26 -4.97
N LYS A 114 -4.50 -12.59 -4.97
CA LYS A 114 -4.02 -13.98 -4.94
C LYS A 114 -3.89 -14.56 -3.53
N CYS A 115 -3.65 -13.72 -2.54
CA CYS A 115 -3.43 -14.12 -1.14
C CYS A 115 -4.51 -13.55 -0.20
N THR A 116 -5.77 -13.60 -0.63
CA THR A 116 -6.93 -13.00 0.06
C THR A 116 -7.05 -13.42 1.52
N LEU A 117 -6.83 -14.70 1.82
CA LEU A 117 -6.87 -15.24 3.19
C LEU A 117 -5.67 -14.80 4.02
N ALA A 118 -4.46 -14.84 3.46
CA ALA A 118 -3.26 -14.41 4.19
C ALA A 118 -3.26 -12.91 4.49
N CYS A 119 -3.85 -12.11 3.61
CA CYS A 119 -4.02 -10.66 3.76
C CYS A 119 -5.21 -10.27 4.65
N GLY A 120 -6.04 -11.23 5.08
CA GLY A 120 -7.21 -10.95 5.90
C GLY A 120 -8.32 -10.21 5.16
N LEU A 121 -8.36 -10.33 3.83
CA LEU A 121 -9.38 -9.70 2.97
C LEU A 121 -10.57 -10.61 2.72
N CYS A 122 -10.58 -11.81 3.32
CA CYS A 122 -11.76 -12.67 3.25
C CYS A 122 -12.94 -11.99 3.90
N PRO A 123 -14.13 -12.02 3.26
CA PRO A 123 -15.35 -11.64 3.95
C PRO A 123 -15.48 -12.54 5.18
N THR A 124 -15.44 -11.92 6.36
CA THR A 124 -15.78 -12.64 7.58
C THR A 124 -17.25 -12.96 7.44
N ALA A 125 -17.60 -14.26 7.44
CA ALA A 125 -19.00 -14.67 7.37
C ALA A 125 -19.79 -13.83 8.38
N ALA A 126 -20.85 -13.16 7.91
CA ALA A 126 -21.71 -12.39 8.78
C ALA A 126 -22.07 -13.26 9.98
N PRO A 127 -22.07 -12.71 11.21
CA PRO A 127 -22.33 -13.50 12.41
C PRO A 127 -23.62 -14.28 12.19
N VAL A 128 -23.51 -15.61 12.22
CA VAL A 128 -24.68 -16.48 12.17
C VAL A 128 -25.44 -16.18 13.45
N ILE A 129 -26.48 -15.36 13.32
CA ILE A 129 -27.47 -15.13 14.36
C ILE A 129 -28.17 -16.46 14.54
N THR A 130 -27.57 -17.32 15.36
CA THR A 130 -28.29 -18.48 15.90
C THR A 130 -29.48 -17.92 16.65
N PRO A 131 -30.71 -18.41 16.42
CA PRO A 131 -31.87 -17.96 17.17
C PRO A 131 -31.58 -18.19 18.64
N VAL A 132 -31.38 -17.11 19.39
CA VAL A 132 -31.27 -17.18 20.84
C VAL A 132 -32.60 -17.70 21.34
N ALA A 133 -32.59 -18.89 21.95
CA ALA A 133 -33.75 -19.44 22.62
C ALA A 133 -34.31 -18.40 23.60
N ALA A 134 -35.63 -18.22 23.59
CA ALA A 134 -36.31 -17.17 24.32
C ALA A 134 -35.84 -17.08 25.79
N PRO A 135 -35.60 -15.87 26.31
CA PRO A 135 -35.06 -15.70 27.65
C PRO A 135 -36.06 -16.20 28.69
N VAL A 136 -35.60 -17.10 29.56
CA VAL A 136 -36.30 -17.46 30.79
C VAL A 136 -36.30 -16.22 31.68
N THR A 137 -37.51 -15.73 31.99
CA THR A 137 -37.77 -14.56 32.82
C THR A 137 -37.33 -14.80 34.26
N ALA A 138 -36.19 -14.20 34.63
CA ALA A 138 -35.86 -13.89 36.02
C ALA A 138 -35.89 -12.36 36.22
N PRO A 139 -36.29 -11.86 37.40
CA PRO A 139 -36.54 -10.45 37.63
C PRO A 139 -35.22 -9.65 37.63
N VAL A 140 -35.11 -8.70 36.71
CA VAL A 140 -33.96 -7.80 36.55
C VAL A 140 -34.06 -6.67 37.57
N ILE A 141 -33.05 -6.59 38.43
CA ILE A 141 -32.74 -5.43 39.28
C ILE A 141 -32.19 -4.29 38.39
N ALA A 142 -32.57 -3.06 38.75
CA ALA A 142 -32.38 -1.75 38.14
C ALA A 142 -31.24 -1.52 37.10
N PRO A 143 -31.46 -0.61 36.13
CA PRO A 143 -30.51 -0.31 35.06
C PRO A 143 -29.32 0.52 35.55
N VAL A 144 -28.11 0.03 35.28
CA VAL A 144 -26.88 0.81 35.41
C VAL A 144 -26.64 1.57 34.11
N THR A 145 -26.82 2.89 34.16
CA THR A 145 -26.47 3.82 33.09
C THR A 145 -24.96 3.97 33.01
N ILE A 146 -24.33 3.40 31.97
CA ILE A 146 -22.93 3.64 31.66
C ILE A 146 -22.85 4.86 30.71
N PRO A 147 -22.02 5.87 31.00
CA PRO A 147 -21.86 7.01 30.11
C PRO A 147 -21.16 6.62 28.81
N VAL A 148 -21.76 7.01 27.69
CA VAL A 148 -21.21 6.86 26.34
C VAL A 148 -20.03 7.81 26.19
N THR A 149 -18.82 7.26 26.11
CA THR A 149 -17.61 8.01 25.78
C THR A 149 -17.64 8.37 24.29
N ALA A 150 -17.75 9.67 23.99
CA ALA A 150 -17.76 10.21 22.64
C ALA A 150 -16.45 9.86 21.91
N ALA A 151 -16.57 9.48 20.64
CA ALA A 151 -15.44 9.20 19.75
C ALA A 151 -14.56 10.47 19.58
N PRO A 152 -13.22 10.34 19.56
CA PRO A 152 -12.34 11.48 19.33
C PRO A 152 -12.55 12.02 17.92
N ALA A 153 -13.00 13.27 17.81
CA ALA A 153 -13.02 13.99 16.55
C ALA A 153 -11.58 14.09 16.03
N ALA A 154 -11.33 13.56 14.82
CA ALA A 154 -10.04 13.66 14.16
C ALA A 154 -9.74 15.14 13.89
N THR A 155 -8.90 15.75 14.73
CA THR A 155 -8.37 17.08 14.50
C THR A 155 -7.61 17.10 13.16
N PRO A 156 -7.84 18.11 12.30
CA PRO A 156 -7.08 18.29 11.07
C PRO A 156 -5.57 18.35 11.37
N PRO A 157 -4.71 17.76 10.52
CA PRO A 157 -3.27 17.87 10.69
C PRO A 157 -2.87 19.35 10.60
N VAL A 158 -2.34 19.86 11.71
CA VAL A 158 -1.79 21.22 11.80
C VAL A 158 -0.68 21.35 10.77
N ALA A 159 -0.73 22.42 9.96
CA ALA A 159 0.29 22.70 8.96
C ALA A 159 1.67 22.88 9.65
N PRO A 160 2.75 22.35 9.06
CA PRO A 160 4.08 22.46 9.65
C PRO A 160 4.52 23.93 9.71
N THR A 161 5.05 24.33 10.87
CA THR A 161 5.64 25.65 11.07
C THR A 161 6.85 25.82 10.14
N PRO A 162 6.92 26.90 9.34
CA PRO A 162 8.06 27.16 8.46
C PRO A 162 9.34 27.44 9.25
N CYS A 163 10.50 27.13 8.67
CA CYS A 163 11.79 27.39 9.30
C CYS A 163 12.06 28.88 9.53
N PRO A 164 12.75 29.23 10.64
CA PRO A 164 13.34 30.56 10.80
C PRO A 164 14.33 30.84 9.66
N THR A 165 14.33 32.09 9.18
CA THR A 165 15.04 32.52 7.97
C THR A 165 16.57 32.46 8.06
N GLU A 166 17.14 32.23 9.26
CA GLU A 166 18.59 32.19 9.51
C GLU A 166 19.16 30.77 9.72
N ILE A 167 18.36 29.71 9.64
CA ILE A 167 18.88 28.34 9.80
C ILE A 167 19.38 27.82 8.46
N THR A 168 20.68 27.58 8.36
CA THR A 168 21.29 26.86 7.24
C THR A 168 20.79 25.41 7.24
N VAL A 169 19.78 25.12 6.41
CA VAL A 169 19.28 23.76 6.23
C VAL A 169 20.32 22.96 5.45
N ALA A 170 20.69 21.78 5.96
CA ALA A 170 21.55 20.87 5.22
C ALA A 170 20.93 20.56 3.84
N PRO A 171 21.73 20.45 2.77
CA PRO A 171 21.20 20.13 1.44
C PRO A 171 20.69 18.68 1.38
N ASP A 172 19.70 18.43 0.54
CA ASP A 172 19.26 17.08 0.21
C ASP A 172 20.38 16.25 -0.44
N ILE A 173 20.46 14.96 -0.11
CA ILE A 173 21.39 14.03 -0.73
C ILE A 173 20.86 13.64 -2.12
N THR A 174 21.55 14.07 -3.17
CA THR A 174 21.08 13.92 -4.57
C THR A 174 21.05 12.48 -5.07
N THR A 175 21.86 11.59 -4.49
CA THR A 175 21.92 10.17 -4.83
C THR A 175 20.89 9.31 -4.09
N PHE A 176 20.26 9.87 -3.05
CA PHE A 176 19.28 9.13 -2.27
C PHE A 176 17.98 8.97 -3.05
N THR A 177 17.48 7.74 -3.09
CA THR A 177 16.19 7.42 -3.70
C THR A 177 15.38 6.47 -2.81
N PHE A 178 14.06 6.57 -2.90
CA PHE A 178 13.11 5.74 -2.17
C PHE A 178 11.93 5.35 -3.08
N VAL A 179 11.25 4.26 -2.76
CA VAL A 179 10.10 3.78 -3.52
C VAL A 179 8.82 4.37 -2.94
N ASN A 180 8.02 5.07 -3.76
CA ASN A 180 6.75 5.61 -3.33
C ASN A 180 5.64 4.54 -3.28
N ASN A 181 4.45 4.91 -2.78
CA ASN A 181 3.29 4.01 -2.68
C ASN A 181 2.85 3.38 -4.01
N ASN A 182 3.28 3.94 -5.15
CA ASN A 182 2.97 3.43 -6.48
C ASN A 182 4.09 2.52 -7.03
N GLY A 183 5.07 2.14 -6.19
CA GLY A 183 6.20 1.33 -6.61
C GLY A 183 7.24 2.09 -7.45
N LYS A 184 7.13 3.42 -7.59
CA LYS A 184 8.07 4.22 -8.39
C LYS A 184 9.21 4.73 -7.52
N THR A 185 10.45 4.58 -8.00
CA THR A 185 11.63 5.21 -7.41
C THR A 185 11.51 6.73 -7.51
N GLN A 186 11.73 7.43 -6.41
CA GLN A 186 11.66 8.88 -6.25
C GLN A 186 12.91 9.38 -5.54
N SER A 187 13.30 10.62 -5.80
CA SER A 187 14.34 11.34 -5.05
C SER A 187 13.72 12.34 -4.07
N CYS A 188 14.52 13.01 -3.24
CA CYS A 188 14.06 14.06 -2.33
C CYS A 188 13.23 15.14 -3.03
N ASN A 189 13.55 15.45 -4.29
CA ASN A 189 12.82 16.44 -5.10
C ASN A 189 11.34 16.08 -5.28
N PHE A 190 10.96 14.80 -5.24
CA PHE A 190 9.55 14.39 -5.30
C PHE A 190 8.74 14.98 -4.14
N ILE A 191 9.34 15.11 -2.94
CA ILE A 191 8.64 15.59 -1.75
C ILE A 191 8.28 17.08 -1.91
N SER A 192 9.15 17.86 -2.57
CA SER A 192 9.00 19.30 -2.76
C SER A 192 8.44 19.74 -4.12
N GLN A 193 8.46 18.90 -5.18
CA GLN A 193 8.14 19.24 -6.58
C GLN A 193 6.72 19.77 -6.89
N ASN A 194 5.86 19.98 -5.90
CA ASN A 194 4.52 20.54 -6.10
C ASN A 194 3.98 21.12 -4.79
N ASP A 195 3.86 22.44 -4.69
CA ASP A 195 3.46 23.12 -3.44
C ASP A 195 2.13 22.62 -2.87
N LYS A 196 1.15 22.32 -3.74
CA LYS A 196 -0.16 21.80 -3.33
C LYS A 196 -0.09 20.38 -2.75
N LYS A 197 0.91 19.60 -3.16
CA LYS A 197 1.13 18.22 -2.67
C LYS A 197 2.26 18.12 -1.65
N ALA A 198 3.08 19.16 -1.51
CA ALA A 198 4.28 19.15 -0.69
C ALA A 198 3.94 18.91 0.79
N ALA A 199 2.89 19.55 1.31
CA ALA A 199 2.45 19.34 2.69
C ALA A 199 2.04 17.88 2.95
N ILE A 200 1.24 17.29 2.06
CA ILE A 200 0.78 15.90 2.16
C ILE A 200 1.97 14.93 2.03
N ARG A 201 2.87 15.19 1.07
CA ARG A 201 4.06 14.36 0.85
C ARG A 201 4.98 14.42 2.06
N ARG A 202 5.21 15.60 2.63
CA ARG A 202 6.01 15.75 3.85
C ARG A 202 5.39 15.00 5.02
N ALA A 203 4.08 15.17 5.25
CA ALA A 203 3.37 14.42 6.29
C ALA A 203 3.48 12.89 6.10
N THR A 204 3.51 12.42 4.84
CA THR A 204 3.59 10.99 4.52
C THR A 204 5.01 10.43 4.65
N TRP A 205 6.00 11.15 4.11
CA TRP A 205 7.34 10.61 3.86
C TRP A 205 8.39 11.11 4.86
N CYS A 206 8.24 12.32 5.40
CA CYS A 206 9.19 12.89 6.36
C CYS A 206 9.01 12.36 7.79
N GLY A 207 7.99 11.53 8.03
CA GLY A 207 7.91 10.68 9.23
C GLY A 207 8.80 9.44 9.16
N VAL A 208 9.34 9.10 7.99
CA VAL A 208 10.30 8.00 7.83
C VAL A 208 11.69 8.54 8.10
N ALA A 209 12.32 8.11 9.20
CA ALA A 209 13.63 8.60 9.67
C ALA A 209 14.69 8.69 8.55
N VAL A 210 14.78 7.66 7.71
CA VAL A 210 15.73 7.60 6.60
C VAL A 210 15.46 8.69 5.56
N ILE A 211 14.20 8.94 5.22
CA ILE A 211 13.84 9.99 4.26
C ILE A 211 14.04 11.36 4.90
N LYS A 212 13.59 11.54 6.14
CA LYS A 212 13.77 12.79 6.91
C LYS A 212 15.24 13.21 6.93
N LEU A 213 16.13 12.25 7.14
CA LEU A 213 17.56 12.46 7.22
C LEU A 213 18.22 12.77 5.87
N ASN A 214 17.87 12.02 4.82
CA ASN A 214 18.51 12.19 3.51
C ASN A 214 17.89 13.36 2.71
N CYS A 215 16.70 13.81 3.09
CA CYS A 215 15.95 14.87 2.43
C CYS A 215 15.58 16.05 3.37
N PRO A 216 16.54 16.64 4.12
CA PRO A 216 16.27 17.68 5.11
C PRO A 216 15.63 18.93 4.50
N THR A 217 16.08 19.36 3.33
CA THR A 217 15.53 20.53 2.62
C THR A 217 14.11 20.23 2.14
N ALA A 218 13.90 19.09 1.47
CA ALA A 218 12.58 18.73 0.97
C ALA A 218 11.57 18.47 2.10
N CYS A 219 12.03 17.98 3.25
CA CYS A 219 11.22 17.79 4.44
C CYS A 219 11.00 19.07 5.25
N GLN A 220 11.70 20.17 4.92
CA GLN A 220 11.72 21.40 5.70
C GLN A 220 12.01 21.14 7.18
N VAL A 221 12.97 20.25 7.44
CA VAL A 221 13.40 19.99 8.81
C VAL A 221 14.33 21.11 9.20
N CYS A 222 13.79 22.03 10.00
CA CYS A 222 14.52 23.14 10.60
C CYS A 222 15.29 22.60 11.80
N GLU A 223 16.27 21.73 11.56
CA GLU A 223 17.20 21.40 12.63
C GLU A 223 18.23 22.54 12.66
N THR A 224 18.22 23.29 13.78
CA THR A 224 19.44 23.93 14.30
C THR A 224 20.57 22.92 14.19
N PRO A 225 21.81 23.33 13.83
CA PRO A 225 22.90 22.42 13.50
C PRO A 225 22.84 21.23 14.43
N VAL A 226 22.50 20.06 13.86
CA VAL A 226 22.31 18.86 14.65
C VAL A 226 23.62 18.70 15.38
N ASP A 227 23.60 18.86 16.69
CA ASP A 227 24.66 18.35 17.54
C ASP A 227 24.66 16.86 17.21
N CYS A 228 25.51 16.50 16.24
CA CYS A 228 25.69 15.18 15.72
C CYS A 228 26.42 14.41 16.82
N ALA A 229 25.64 14.06 17.83
CA ALA A 229 26.08 13.37 19.00
C ALA A 229 25.13 12.19 19.17
N ASP A 230 25.73 11.01 19.31
CA ASP A 230 24.99 9.86 19.78
C ASP A 230 24.39 10.18 21.15
N SER A 231 23.11 9.84 21.34
CA SER A 231 22.46 9.98 22.63
C SER A 231 23.13 9.06 23.65
N ALA A 232 23.77 9.66 24.67
CA ALA A 232 24.51 8.92 25.70
C ALA A 232 23.62 7.99 26.54
N THR A 233 22.32 8.29 26.65
CA THR A 233 21.36 7.53 27.47
C THR A 233 20.51 6.57 26.65
N HIS A 234 20.57 6.62 25.32
CA HIS A 234 19.72 5.78 24.47
C HIS A 234 20.16 4.32 24.50
N THR A 235 19.18 3.43 24.71
CA THR A 235 19.37 1.99 24.63
C THR A 235 18.23 1.34 23.85
N PHE A 236 18.55 0.27 23.12
CA PHE A 236 17.61 -0.45 22.27
C PHE A 236 17.77 -1.97 22.42
N LEU A 237 16.69 -2.70 22.14
CA LEU A 237 16.65 -4.16 22.23
C LEU A 237 17.13 -4.81 20.93
N LEU A 238 18.09 -5.72 21.06
CA LEU A 238 18.55 -6.59 19.99
C LEU A 238 17.59 -7.76 19.81
N GLU A 239 17.63 -8.42 18.64
CA GLU A 239 16.78 -9.58 18.37
C GLU A 239 17.00 -10.76 19.32
N ASN A 240 18.16 -10.83 19.98
CA ASN A 240 18.48 -11.84 20.99
C ASN A 240 17.99 -11.47 22.41
N GLY A 241 17.23 -10.37 22.55
CA GLY A 241 16.69 -9.89 23.82
C GLY A 241 17.67 -9.10 24.69
N LYS A 242 18.93 -8.92 24.26
CA LYS A 242 19.91 -8.08 24.97
C LYS A 242 19.70 -6.60 24.62
N THR A 243 20.11 -5.71 25.52
CA THR A 243 20.12 -4.27 25.27
C THR A 243 21.47 -3.81 24.73
N ALA A 244 21.46 -2.78 23.88
CA ALA A 244 22.63 -2.15 23.29
C ALA A 244 22.46 -0.62 23.28
N ASN A 245 23.57 0.13 23.24
CA ASN A 245 23.60 1.58 23.08
C ASN A 245 24.28 1.96 21.76
N CYS A 246 24.38 3.26 21.43
CA CYS A 246 24.98 3.70 20.17
C CYS A 246 26.44 3.23 19.97
N LEU A 247 27.22 3.11 21.06
CA LEU A 247 28.60 2.61 21.00
C LEU A 247 28.70 1.16 20.50
N TRP A 248 27.63 0.37 20.63
CA TRP A 248 27.60 -1.03 20.19
C TRP A 248 27.81 -1.18 18.68
N PHE A 249 27.39 -0.19 17.88
CA PHE A 249 27.58 -0.21 16.42
C PHE A 249 29.05 -0.25 16.01
N ASN A 250 29.94 0.32 16.81
CA ASN A 250 31.38 0.40 16.54
C ASN A 250 32.21 -0.49 17.48
N LYS A 251 31.57 -1.34 18.29
CA LYS A 251 32.24 -2.16 19.32
C LYS A 251 33.11 -3.29 18.75
N ASN A 252 32.76 -3.82 17.57
CA ASN A 252 33.54 -4.90 16.97
C ASN A 252 34.69 -4.34 16.13
N LYS A 253 35.87 -4.97 16.23
CA LYS A 253 37.02 -4.68 15.34
C LYS A 253 36.77 -5.11 13.89
N ASN A 254 35.81 -6.00 13.66
CA ASN A 254 35.45 -6.44 12.32
C ASN A 254 34.44 -5.48 11.69
N GLU A 255 34.89 -4.78 10.65
CA GLU A 255 34.11 -3.80 9.89
C GLU A 255 32.89 -4.41 9.21
N SER A 256 32.97 -5.64 8.69
CA SER A 256 31.83 -6.30 8.02
C SER A 256 30.65 -6.49 8.98
N THR A 257 30.95 -6.83 10.23
CA THR A 257 29.91 -6.98 11.27
C THR A 257 29.30 -5.64 11.65
N ASN A 258 30.08 -4.56 11.68
CA ASN A 258 29.56 -3.23 11.98
C ASN A 258 28.64 -2.75 10.85
N THR A 259 29.01 -2.98 9.59
CA THR A 259 28.18 -2.65 8.42
C THR A 259 26.84 -3.38 8.44
N GLU A 260 26.83 -4.69 8.73
CA GLU A 260 25.57 -5.45 8.85
C GLU A 260 24.69 -4.95 10.00
N ARG A 261 25.29 -4.59 11.14
CA ARG A 261 24.56 -4.00 12.27
C ARG A 261 23.94 -2.67 11.88
N LYS A 262 24.72 -1.79 11.26
CA LYS A 262 24.25 -0.47 10.83
C LYS A 262 23.10 -0.61 9.83
N ALA A 263 23.26 -1.43 8.79
CA ALA A 263 22.22 -1.70 7.80
C ALA A 263 20.90 -2.19 8.43
N LYS A 264 20.99 -2.97 9.51
CA LYS A 264 19.83 -3.56 10.17
C LYS A 264 19.13 -2.61 11.15
N TYR A 265 19.88 -1.88 11.97
CA TYR A 265 19.30 -1.13 13.10
C TYR A 265 19.28 0.38 12.87
N CYS A 266 20.13 0.95 12.01
CA CYS A 266 20.19 2.41 11.81
C CYS A 266 18.92 2.99 11.15
N LEU A 267 18.14 2.17 10.45
CA LEU A 267 16.83 2.60 9.93
C LEU A 267 15.85 2.99 11.06
N ARG A 268 16.02 2.42 12.26
CA ARG A 268 15.16 2.63 13.43
C ARG A 268 15.82 3.48 14.50
N GLU A 269 17.10 3.22 14.76
CA GLU A 269 17.86 3.84 15.86
C GLU A 269 18.71 5.04 15.42
N GLY A 270 18.77 5.32 14.11
CA GLY A 270 19.66 6.32 13.53
C GLY A 270 19.45 7.75 14.05
N GLU A 271 18.21 8.13 14.36
CA GLU A 271 17.90 9.45 14.93
C GLU A 271 18.49 9.64 16.34
N LYS A 272 18.66 8.54 17.10
CA LYS A 272 19.24 8.58 18.44
C LYS A 272 20.74 8.29 18.44
N CYS A 273 21.24 7.69 17.36
CA CYS A 273 22.63 7.30 17.19
C CYS A 273 23.22 7.80 15.85
N PRO A 274 23.18 9.11 15.55
CA PRO A 274 23.52 9.62 14.24
C PRO A 274 25.02 9.49 13.91
N VAL A 275 25.92 9.57 14.91
CA VAL A 275 27.36 9.38 14.69
C VAL A 275 27.65 7.92 14.43
N ALA A 276 27.17 7.04 15.31
CA ALA A 276 27.39 5.60 15.21
C ALA A 276 26.86 5.02 13.89
N CYS A 277 25.74 5.55 13.41
CA CYS A 277 25.14 5.14 12.16
C CYS A 277 25.75 5.80 10.91
N SER A 278 26.79 6.64 11.06
CA SER A 278 27.42 7.38 9.96
C SER A 278 26.40 8.20 9.18
N ILE A 279 25.44 8.76 9.93
CA ILE A 279 24.28 9.51 9.43
C ILE A 279 24.60 11.00 9.35
N CYS A 280 25.57 11.45 10.14
CA CYS A 280 25.94 12.85 10.17
C CYS A 280 26.74 13.29 8.94
N PRO A 281 26.56 14.56 8.51
CA PRO A 281 27.43 15.15 7.50
C PRO A 281 28.87 15.21 8.04
N THR A 282 29.82 14.72 7.22
CA THR A 282 31.27 14.87 7.40
C THR A 282 31.75 16.23 6.93
#